data_AF-A0A9P6UHV3-F1
#
_entry.id   AF-A0A9P6UHV3-F1
#
_cell.length_a   1.000
_cell.length_b   1.000
_cell.length_c   1.000
_cell.angle_alpha   90.00
_cell.angle_beta   90.00
_cell.angle_gamma   90.00
#
_symmetry.space_group_name_H-M   'P 1'
#
loop_
_entity.id
_entity.type
_entity.pdbx_description
1 polymer ?
#
loop_
_entity_poly.entity_id
_entity_poly.type
_entity_poly.pdbx_seq_one_letter_code
_entity_poly.pdbx_strand_id
1 'polypeptide(L)'
;MSGSGLSDERLKAKDLGRLMLSDQDITTLREVIEVLSPSADFTQWAGNTGNPTISQVYPRILEMISAPNTCVTDEARVLRESLDSGLEASWLLNSIPPFMILAMYLNPASASHTFLDRLSSTGGITYR
;
A
#
# COMPACT_ATOMS: atom_id res chain seq x y z
N MET A 1 11.45 -60.47 -18.15
CA MET A 1 12.32 -59.31 -17.86
C MET A 1 11.46 -58.06 -17.98
N SER A 2 10.95 -57.54 -16.87
CA SER A 2 10.10 -56.34 -16.87
C SER A 2 10.43 -55.55 -15.61
N GLY A 3 11.41 -54.67 -15.73
CA GLY A 3 11.91 -53.85 -14.63
C GLY A 3 12.40 -52.52 -15.18
N SER A 4 11.47 -51.68 -15.64
CA SER A 4 11.74 -50.36 -16.22
C SER A 4 10.57 -49.40 -15.94
N GLY A 5 10.00 -49.45 -14.74
CA GLY A 5 8.93 -48.52 -14.31
C GLY A 5 9.46 -47.29 -13.54
N LEU A 6 10.75 -47.24 -13.22
CA LEU A 6 11.33 -46.24 -12.30
C LEU A 6 11.83 -44.95 -12.97
N SER A 7 11.72 -44.78 -14.30
CA SER A 7 12.33 -43.64 -15.00
C SER A 7 11.41 -42.42 -15.13
N ASP A 8 10.12 -42.57 -15.40
CA ASP A 8 9.31 -41.43 -15.85
C ASP A 8 8.68 -40.62 -14.71
N GLU A 9 8.26 -41.28 -13.64
CA GLU A 9 7.63 -40.62 -12.48
C GLU A 9 8.66 -39.83 -11.66
N ARG A 10 9.89 -40.35 -11.55
CA ARG A 10 11.01 -39.64 -10.92
C ARG A 10 11.49 -38.44 -11.74
N LEU A 11 11.49 -38.56 -13.07
CA LEU A 11 11.78 -37.43 -13.97
C LEU A 11 10.70 -36.35 -13.85
N LYS A 12 9.42 -36.73 -13.90
CA LYS A 12 8.29 -35.80 -13.73
C LYS A 12 8.27 -35.14 -12.35
N ALA A 13 8.57 -35.86 -11.26
CA ALA A 13 8.67 -35.29 -9.92
C ALA A 13 9.83 -34.28 -9.79
N LYS A 14 10.95 -34.54 -10.46
CA LYS A 14 12.11 -33.64 -10.49
C LYS A 14 11.82 -32.37 -11.30
N ASP A 15 11.05 -32.48 -12.38
CA ASP A 15 10.56 -31.32 -13.13
C ASP A 15 9.44 -30.56 -12.39
N LEU A 16 8.62 -31.25 -11.59
CA LEU A 16 7.66 -30.60 -10.68
C LEU A 16 8.36 -29.77 -9.60
N GLY A 17 9.49 -30.27 -9.08
CA GLY A 17 10.34 -29.53 -8.14
C GLY A 17 10.94 -28.24 -8.74
N ARG A 18 11.04 -28.13 -10.06
CA ARG A 18 11.44 -26.90 -10.77
C ARG A 18 10.29 -25.93 -11.02
N LEU A 19 9.05 -26.38 -10.87
CA LEU A 19 7.84 -25.57 -10.98
C LEU A 19 7.38 -25.04 -9.62
N MET A 20 7.98 -25.50 -8.52
CA MET A 20 7.69 -24.99 -7.19
C MET A 20 8.46 -23.68 -6.98
N LEU A 21 7.74 -22.67 -6.49
CA LEU A 21 8.33 -21.40 -6.07
C LEU A 21 9.38 -21.65 -4.98
N SER A 22 10.49 -20.93 -5.05
CA SER A 22 11.47 -20.96 -3.96
C SER A 22 10.90 -20.28 -2.71
N ASP A 23 11.47 -20.57 -1.53
CA ASP A 23 11.09 -19.87 -0.29
C ASP A 23 11.28 -18.34 -0.42
N GLN A 24 12.27 -17.92 -1.22
CA GLN A 24 12.48 -16.52 -1.54
C GLN A 24 11.32 -15.96 -2.36
N ASP A 25 10.90 -16.64 -3.43
CA ASP A 25 9.77 -16.20 -4.26
C ASP A 25 8.47 -16.11 -3.44
N ILE A 26 8.24 -17.08 -2.54
CA ILE A 26 7.08 -17.07 -1.64
C ILE A 26 7.14 -15.87 -0.69
N THR A 27 8.32 -15.54 -0.18
CA THR A 27 8.53 -14.39 0.70
C THR A 27 8.30 -13.08 -0.05
N THR A 28 8.89 -12.92 -1.24
CA THR A 28 8.66 -11.76 -2.11
C THR A 28 7.18 -11.59 -2.43
N LEU A 29 6.47 -12.66 -2.80
CA LEU A 29 5.04 -12.61 -3.08
C LEU A 29 4.22 -12.16 -1.87
N ARG A 30 4.56 -12.65 -0.67
CA ARG A 30 3.90 -12.24 0.57
C ARG A 30 4.09 -10.75 0.82
N GLU A 31 5.33 -10.26 0.73
CA GLU A 31 5.62 -8.84 0.96
C GLU A 31 4.98 -7.94 -0.10
N VAL A 32 4.95 -8.36 -1.36
CA VAL A 32 4.22 -7.63 -2.42
C VAL A 32 2.73 -7.53 -2.11
N ILE A 33 2.10 -8.62 -1.63
CA ILE A 33 0.70 -8.59 -1.19
C ILE A 33 0.52 -7.64 -0.02
N GLU A 34 1.41 -7.67 0.97
CA GLU A 34 1.37 -6.76 2.13
C GLU A 34 1.51 -5.29 1.71
N VAL A 35 2.39 -4.98 0.75
CA VAL A 35 2.55 -3.63 0.18
C VAL A 35 1.27 -3.15 -0.53
N LEU A 36 0.58 -4.04 -1.25
CA LEU A 36 -0.59 -3.68 -2.05
C LEU A 36 -1.91 -3.69 -1.26
N SER A 37 -1.98 -4.44 -0.15
CA SER A 37 -3.22 -4.63 0.64
C SER A 37 -3.87 -3.31 1.08
N PRO A 38 -3.13 -2.30 1.59
CA PRO A 38 -3.73 -1.02 1.97
C PRO A 38 -4.44 -0.29 0.80
N SER A 39 -3.92 -0.43 -0.42
CA SER A 39 -4.52 0.17 -1.62
C SER A 39 -5.81 -0.53 -2.04
N ALA A 40 -5.86 -1.85 -1.88
CA ALA A 40 -7.06 -2.64 -2.11
C ALA A 40 -8.15 -2.26 -1.08
N ASP A 41 -7.79 -2.18 0.20
CA ASP A 41 -8.70 -1.79 1.28
C ASP A 41 -9.25 -0.37 1.07
N PHE A 42 -8.38 0.57 0.68
CA PHE A 42 -8.80 1.93 0.35
C PHE A 42 -9.80 1.97 -0.81
N THR A 43 -9.52 1.23 -1.88
CA THR A 43 -10.38 1.18 -3.08
C THR A 43 -11.73 0.55 -2.75
N GLN A 44 -11.74 -0.54 -1.98
CA GLN A 44 -12.97 -1.18 -1.51
C GLN A 44 -13.79 -0.23 -0.62
N TRP A 45 -13.14 0.45 0.32
CA TRP A 45 -13.79 1.45 1.16
C TRP A 45 -14.40 2.58 0.33
N ALA A 46 -13.64 3.14 -0.62
CA ALA A 46 -14.11 4.23 -1.48
C ALA A 46 -15.33 3.82 -2.32
N GLY A 47 -15.32 2.60 -2.87
CA GLY A 47 -16.44 2.04 -3.61
C GLY A 47 -17.69 1.80 -2.76
N ASN A 48 -17.52 1.40 -1.50
CA ASN A 48 -18.64 1.11 -0.59
C ASN A 48 -19.23 2.35 0.10
N THR A 49 -18.48 3.44 0.19
CA THR A 49 -18.90 4.66 0.93
C THR A 49 -19.93 5.49 0.15
N GLY A 50 -20.10 5.25 -1.16
CA GLY A 50 -21.08 5.92 -2.02
C GLY A 50 -20.68 7.36 -2.40
N ASN A 51 -20.34 8.20 -1.41
CA ASN A 51 -19.85 9.56 -1.59
C ASN A 51 -18.71 9.87 -0.58
N PRO A 52 -17.51 9.30 -0.76
CA PRO A 52 -16.38 9.61 0.11
C PRO A 52 -16.03 11.10 0.01
N THR A 53 -16.00 11.80 1.13
CA THR A 53 -15.62 13.22 1.15
C THR A 53 -14.10 13.37 1.17
N ILE A 54 -13.62 14.51 0.67
CA ILE A 54 -12.19 14.84 0.68
C ILE A 54 -11.59 14.79 2.10
N SER A 55 -12.38 15.16 3.12
CA SER A 55 -12.02 15.05 4.54
C SER A 55 -11.87 13.62 5.09
N GLN A 56 -12.39 12.63 4.37
CA GLN A 56 -12.23 11.20 4.68
C GLN A 56 -11.13 10.55 3.84
N VAL A 57 -10.94 11.03 2.60
CA VAL A 57 -9.99 10.46 1.64
C VAL A 57 -8.55 10.79 2.01
N TYR A 58 -8.24 12.08 2.21
CA TYR A 58 -6.85 12.52 2.44
C TYR A 58 -6.19 11.90 3.67
N PRO A 59 -6.86 11.80 4.83
CA PRO A 59 -6.25 11.18 6.00
C PRO A 59 -5.87 9.71 5.77
N ARG A 60 -6.72 8.93 5.08
CA ARG A 60 -6.44 7.53 4.74
C ARG A 60 -5.23 7.38 3.82
N ILE A 61 -5.09 8.26 2.83
CA ILE A 61 -3.94 8.23 1.91
C ILE A 61 -2.65 8.56 2.66
N LEU A 62 -2.67 9.53 3.58
CA LEU A 62 -1.50 9.83 4.40
C LEU A 62 -1.09 8.68 5.31
N GLU A 63 -2.05 7.96 5.88
CA GLU A 63 -1.78 6.78 6.70
C GLU A 63 -1.09 5.69 5.88
N MET A 64 -1.52 5.48 4.64
CA MET A 64 -0.88 4.52 3.72
C MET A 64 0.58 4.88 3.44
N ILE A 65 0.87 6.14 3.10
CA ILE A 65 2.24 6.61 2.79
C ILE A 65 3.15 6.50 4.03
N SER A 66 2.60 6.69 5.24
CA SER A 66 3.38 6.77 6.47
C SER A 66 3.59 5.46 7.20
N ALA A 67 3.05 4.35 6.68
CA ALA A 67 3.30 3.05 7.27
C ALA A 67 4.80 2.74 7.21
N PRO A 68 5.44 2.26 8.30
CA PRO A 68 6.85 1.88 8.29
C PRO A 68 7.15 0.88 7.17
N ASN A 69 8.28 1.04 6.48
CA ASN A 69 8.72 0.03 5.54
C ASN A 69 9.27 -1.18 6.30
N THR A 70 8.57 -2.31 6.21
CA THR A 70 8.94 -3.58 6.85
C THR A 70 9.42 -4.63 5.84
N CYS A 71 9.57 -4.27 4.56
CA CYS A 71 9.95 -5.21 3.50
C CYS A 71 11.41 -5.67 3.69
N VAL A 72 11.64 -6.97 3.57
CA VAL A 72 12.97 -7.59 3.66
C VAL A 72 13.53 -7.86 2.26
N THR A 73 12.66 -8.10 1.27
CA THR A 73 13.07 -8.36 -0.11
C THR A 73 13.25 -7.07 -0.92
N ASP A 74 14.20 -7.10 -1.85
CA ASP A 74 14.52 -5.93 -2.68
C ASP A 74 13.36 -5.58 -3.62
N GLU A 75 12.68 -6.58 -4.20
CA GLU A 75 11.56 -6.36 -5.11
C GLU A 75 10.38 -5.68 -4.40
N ALA A 76 10.02 -6.14 -3.20
CA ALA A 76 8.93 -5.53 -2.43
C ALA A 76 9.29 -4.13 -1.96
N ARG A 77 10.56 -3.90 -1.57
CA ARG A 77 11.05 -2.57 -1.20
C ARG A 77 10.99 -1.59 -2.37
N VAL A 78 11.44 -1.98 -3.56
CA VAL A 78 11.37 -1.14 -4.77
C VAL A 78 9.92 -0.83 -5.14
N LEU A 79 9.02 -1.82 -5.06
CA LEU A 79 7.59 -1.60 -5.28
C LEU A 79 7.03 -0.59 -4.27
N ARG A 80 7.38 -0.74 -2.99
CA ARG A 80 6.94 0.16 -1.93
C ARG A 80 7.39 1.59 -2.16
N GLU A 81 8.68 1.79 -2.42
CA GLU A 81 9.26 3.12 -2.70
C GLU A 81 8.62 3.77 -3.94
N SER A 82 8.37 3.00 -4.99
CA SER A 82 7.68 3.50 -6.18
C SER A 82 6.22 3.89 -5.89
N LEU A 83 5.53 3.13 -5.03
CA LEU A 83 4.14 3.41 -4.65
C LEU A 83 4.05 4.63 -3.75
N ASP A 84 4.91 4.76 -2.74
CA ASP A 84 4.97 5.91 -1.86
C ASP A 84 5.29 7.19 -2.66
N SER A 85 6.29 7.15 -3.54
CA SER A 85 6.64 8.27 -4.42
C SER A 85 5.48 8.68 -5.36
N GLY A 86 4.80 7.69 -5.96
CA GLY A 86 3.65 7.95 -6.82
C GLY A 86 2.46 8.55 -6.08
N LEU A 87 2.19 8.07 -4.85
CA LEU A 87 1.15 8.61 -3.99
C LEU A 87 1.48 10.02 -3.52
N GLU A 88 2.70 10.27 -3.05
CA GLU A 88 3.14 11.61 -2.64
C GLU A 88 3.03 12.62 -3.78
N ALA A 89 3.49 12.26 -4.98
CA ALA A 89 3.40 13.12 -6.17
C ALA A 89 1.95 13.42 -6.58
N SER A 90 1.04 12.47 -6.40
CA SER A 90 -0.37 12.61 -6.80
C SER A 90 -1.24 13.28 -5.72
N TRP A 91 -0.85 13.15 -4.45
CA TRP A 91 -1.63 13.57 -3.29
C TRP A 91 -0.87 14.56 -2.41
N LEU A 92 -0.22 15.51 -3.06
CA LEU A 92 0.56 16.56 -2.40
C LEU A 92 -0.26 17.35 -1.38
N LEU A 93 0.21 17.44 -0.14
CA LEU A 93 -0.47 18.19 0.91
C LEU A 93 -0.57 19.69 0.62
N ASN A 94 0.44 20.25 -0.04
CA ASN A 94 0.48 21.66 -0.40
C ASN A 94 -0.40 22.01 -1.61
N SER A 95 -0.97 21.03 -2.31
CA SER A 95 -1.91 21.27 -3.41
C SER A 95 -3.37 21.31 -2.96
N ILE A 96 -3.64 21.01 -1.68
CA ILE A 96 -5.00 21.04 -1.13
C ILE A 96 -5.49 22.50 -1.03
N PRO A 97 -6.60 22.86 -1.69
CA PRO A 97 -7.16 24.20 -1.57
C PRO A 97 -7.54 24.57 -0.13
N PRO A 98 -7.34 25.84 0.31
CA PRO A 98 -7.63 26.25 1.70
C PRO A 98 -9.07 25.97 2.16
N PHE A 99 -10.06 26.09 1.27
CA PHE A 99 -11.46 25.80 1.60
C PHE A 99 -11.70 24.31 1.88
N MET A 100 -10.93 23.41 1.26
CA MET A 100 -10.99 21.98 1.54
C MET A 100 -10.37 21.70 2.90
N ILE A 101 -9.23 22.32 3.23
CA ILE A 101 -8.59 22.21 4.56
C ILE A 101 -9.57 22.67 5.64
N LEU A 102 -10.27 23.80 5.44
CA LEU A 102 -11.35 24.27 6.31
C LEU A 102 -12.47 23.23 6.45
N ALA A 103 -12.93 22.63 5.35
CA ALA A 103 -13.95 21.58 5.39
C ALA A 103 -13.48 20.32 6.14
N MET A 104 -12.18 19.97 6.06
CA MET A 104 -11.60 18.89 6.85
C MET A 104 -11.53 19.24 8.33
N TYR A 105 -11.09 20.45 8.67
CA TYR A 105 -11.00 20.92 10.06
C TYR A 105 -12.37 20.96 10.74
N LEU A 106 -13.40 21.39 10.01
CA LEU A 106 -14.78 21.46 10.51
C LEU A 106 -15.48 20.09 10.57
N ASN A 107 -14.86 19.03 10.04
CA ASN A 107 -15.38 17.68 10.20
C ASN A 107 -15.00 17.14 11.59
N PRO A 108 -15.95 16.92 12.51
CA PRO A 108 -15.65 16.46 13.86
C PRO A 108 -14.98 15.08 13.89
N ALA A 109 -15.20 14.24 12.86
CA ALA A 109 -14.51 12.96 12.71
C ALA A 109 -13.01 13.10 12.38
N SER A 110 -12.58 14.27 11.89
CA SER A 110 -11.21 14.56 11.49
C SER A 110 -10.49 15.46 12.50
N ALA A 111 -11.20 16.02 13.49
CA ALA A 111 -10.67 17.00 14.44
C ALA A 111 -9.55 16.46 15.36
N SER A 112 -9.51 15.15 15.61
CA SER A 112 -8.46 14.47 16.39
C SER A 112 -7.45 13.73 15.51
N HIS A 113 -7.50 13.90 14.19
CA HIS A 113 -6.65 13.16 13.28
C HIS A 113 -5.28 13.85 13.14
N THR A 114 -4.21 13.07 13.25
CA THR A 114 -2.80 13.48 13.04
C THR A 114 -2.53 14.13 11.67
N PHE A 115 -3.51 14.07 10.76
CA PHE A 115 -3.50 14.76 9.47
C PHE A 115 -3.37 16.28 9.64
N LEU A 116 -4.12 16.88 10.57
CA LEU A 116 -4.09 18.33 10.82
C LEU A 116 -2.76 18.76 11.45
N ASP A 117 -2.18 17.92 12.31
CA ASP A 117 -0.84 18.15 12.88
C ASP A 117 0.25 18.12 11.79
N ARG A 118 0.10 17.22 10.81
CA ARG A 118 1.05 17.12 9.69
C ARG A 118 0.95 18.31 8.73
N LEU A 119 -0.26 18.78 8.44
CA LEU A 119 -0.51 20.00 7.66
C LEU A 119 0.15 21.25 8.29
N SER A 120 0.08 21.37 9.62
CA SER A 120 0.70 22.49 10.33
C SER A 120 2.23 22.38 10.37
N SER A 121 2.78 21.17 10.44
CA SER A 121 4.24 20.93 10.44
C SER A 121 4.93 21.11 9.08
N THR A 122 4.20 21.01 7.96
CA THR A 122 4.73 21.19 6.58
C THR A 122 4.84 22.66 6.14
N GLY A 123 4.57 23.62 7.04
CA GLY A 123 4.82 25.05 6.81
C GLY A 123 3.71 25.82 6.09
N GLY A 124 2.50 25.26 5.98
CA GLY A 124 1.46 25.80 5.11
C GLY A 124 0.50 26.84 5.71
N ILE A 125 0.29 26.90 7.02
CA ILE A 125 -0.73 27.80 7.60
C ILE A 125 -0.27 28.35 8.95
N THR A 126 0.35 29.54 8.96
CA THR A 126 0.32 30.41 10.14
C THR A 126 -1.04 31.11 10.16
N TYR A 127 -1.92 30.71 11.09
CA TYR A 127 -3.10 31.51 11.41
C TYR A 127 -2.61 32.83 12.04
N ARG A 128 -2.86 33.94 11.35
CA ARG A 128 -2.80 35.30 11.90
C ARG A 128 -4.21 35.87 11.96
#